data_AF-A0A971V4Y1-F1
#
_entry.id   AF-A0A971V4Y1-F1
#
_cell.length_a   1.000
_cell.length_b   1.000
_cell.length_c   1.000
_cell.angle_alpha   90.00
_cell.angle_beta   90.00
_cell.angle_gamma   90.00
#
_symmetry.space_group_name_H-M   'P 1'
#
loop_
_entity.id
_entity.type
_entity.pdbx_description
1 polymer ?
#
loop_
_entity_poly.entity_id
_entity_poly.type
_entity_poly.pdbx_seq_one_letter_code
_entity_poly.pdbx_strand_id
1 'polypeptide(L)'
;MKRIIVVFYFSLALIACLPAQSATESDCGRNIEEILKLLKFKNRYESIQYIYKHKHTVFSQNESFQKEGFLNSFFQSVKGVPYSSPRAQSAPTISSGVMVKVKSMSEEEMEKYLERLNYTPVDAERDYKEFILTIRLNKERHLACIDAELEKGKQSEFAQKSVHYDFKAPLSSLFLSRISQLDFLDVVKGFILEGDNVLLPDFSSGTTYLKNSEL
;
A
#
# COMPACT_ATOMS: atom_id res chain seq x y z
N MET A 1 -26.26 61.54 -44.76
CA MET A 1 -26.21 60.55 -43.66
C MET A 1 -25.14 59.52 -43.99
N LYS A 2 -24.03 59.48 -43.25
CA LYS A 2 -22.95 58.50 -43.44
C LYS A 2 -23.25 57.29 -42.56
N ARG A 3 -23.32 56.08 -43.14
CA ARG A 3 -23.42 54.82 -42.40
C ARG A 3 -22.03 54.35 -42.04
N ILE A 4 -21.77 54.14 -40.75
CA ILE A 4 -20.54 53.53 -40.23
C ILE A 4 -20.76 52.02 -40.23
N ILE A 5 -19.87 51.28 -40.90
CA ILE A 5 -19.84 49.81 -40.84
C ILE A 5 -18.79 49.44 -39.79
N VAL A 6 -19.22 48.79 -38.72
CA VAL A 6 -18.34 48.22 -37.69
C VAL A 6 -18.10 46.76 -38.07
N VAL A 7 -16.86 46.40 -38.42
CA VAL A 7 -16.45 45.03 -38.71
C VAL A 7 -15.86 44.43 -37.43
N PHE A 8 -16.55 43.44 -36.85
CA PHE A 8 -16.01 42.65 -35.75
C PHE A 8 -15.11 41.55 -36.30
N TYR A 9 -13.81 41.67 -36.10
CA TYR A 9 -12.85 40.59 -36.32
C TYR A 9 -12.98 39.59 -35.16
N PHE A 10 -13.59 38.43 -35.44
CA PHE A 10 -13.57 37.28 -34.54
C PHE A 10 -12.24 36.55 -34.75
N SER A 11 -11.24 36.90 -33.95
CA SER A 11 -9.96 36.19 -33.93
C SER A 11 -10.19 34.78 -33.38
N LEU A 12 -10.16 33.76 -34.25
CA LEU A 12 -10.00 32.37 -33.84
C LEU A 12 -8.65 32.26 -33.10
N ALA A 13 -8.69 32.19 -31.79
CA ALA A 13 -7.54 31.75 -31.01
C ALA A 13 -7.30 30.27 -31.34
N LEU A 14 -6.27 30.02 -32.15
CA LEU A 14 -5.60 28.73 -32.22
C LEU A 14 -5.14 28.38 -30.80
N ILE A 15 -5.93 27.57 -30.11
CA ILE A 15 -5.48 26.88 -28.90
C ILE A 15 -4.42 25.88 -29.40
N ALA A 16 -3.17 26.30 -29.32
CA ALA A 16 -2.05 25.38 -29.45
C ALA A 16 -2.21 24.35 -28.33
N CYS A 17 -2.61 23.13 -28.69
CA CYS A 17 -2.44 21.95 -27.87
C CYS A 17 -0.93 21.83 -27.63
N LEU A 18 -0.47 22.32 -26.48
CA LEU A 18 0.87 21.98 -25.99
C LEU A 18 0.90 20.46 -25.84
N PRO A 19 1.83 19.74 -26.48
CA PRO A 19 1.99 18.32 -26.22
C PRO A 19 2.26 18.15 -24.72
N ALA A 20 1.57 17.19 -24.10
CA ALA A 20 1.90 16.74 -22.77
C ALA A 20 3.42 16.51 -22.72
N GLN A 21 4.11 17.21 -21.81
CA GLN A 21 5.55 17.05 -21.63
C GLN A 21 5.82 15.55 -21.47
N SER A 22 6.57 14.97 -22.42
CA SER A 22 7.02 13.59 -22.32
C SER A 22 7.86 13.49 -21.05
N ALA A 23 7.33 12.84 -20.01
CA ALA A 23 8.08 12.55 -18.80
C ALA A 23 9.36 11.82 -19.20
N THR A 24 10.51 12.26 -18.69
CA THR A 24 11.76 11.56 -18.98
C THR A 24 11.76 10.21 -18.27
N GLU A 25 12.53 9.23 -18.75
CA GLU A 25 12.61 7.89 -18.15
C GLU A 25 12.98 7.93 -16.65
N SER A 26 13.83 8.89 -16.23
CA SER A 26 14.14 9.12 -14.82
C SER A 26 12.97 9.67 -14.00
N ASP A 27 12.06 10.43 -14.62
CA ASP A 27 10.86 10.92 -13.95
C ASP A 27 9.87 9.78 -13.71
N CYS A 28 9.74 8.86 -14.68
CA CYS A 28 8.82 7.73 -14.53
C CYS A 28 9.24 6.72 -13.47
N GLY A 29 10.53 6.43 -13.32
CA GLY A 29 11.00 5.60 -12.21
C GLY A 29 10.56 6.15 -10.84
N ARG A 30 10.73 7.45 -10.62
CA ARG A 30 10.31 8.12 -9.37
C ARG A 30 8.80 8.10 -9.16
N ASN A 31 8.02 8.34 -10.21
CA ASN A 31 6.55 8.29 -10.15
C ASN A 31 6.05 6.89 -9.79
N ILE A 32 6.67 5.85 -10.37
CA ILE A 32 6.32 4.46 -10.07
C ILE A 32 6.72 4.09 -8.63
N GLU A 33 7.89 4.51 -8.17
CA GLU A 33 8.29 4.32 -6.77
C GLU A 33 7.31 4.98 -5.79
N GLU A 34 6.76 6.15 -6.15
CA GLU A 34 5.72 6.81 -5.37
C GLU A 34 4.44 5.98 -5.31
N ILE A 35 3.99 5.43 -6.44
CA ILE A 35 2.83 4.52 -6.50
C ILE A 35 3.07 3.27 -5.65
N LEU A 36 4.26 2.67 -5.72
CA LEU A 36 4.60 1.48 -4.93
C LEU A 36 4.58 1.74 -3.41
N LYS A 37 4.76 2.99 -2.95
CA LYS A 37 4.59 3.33 -1.53
C LYS A 37 3.16 3.10 -1.05
N LEU A 38 2.17 3.04 -1.93
CA LEU A 38 0.78 2.74 -1.58
C LEU A 38 0.64 1.42 -0.82
N LEU A 39 1.48 0.42 -1.14
CA LEU A 39 1.54 -0.85 -0.40
C LEU A 39 1.93 -0.65 1.06
N LYS A 40 2.80 0.31 1.37
CA LYS A 40 3.20 0.63 2.75
C LYS A 40 2.01 1.19 3.53
N PHE A 41 1.22 2.06 2.92
CA PHE A 41 0.03 2.64 3.54
C PHE A 41 -1.07 1.58 3.73
N LYS A 42 -1.33 0.75 2.70
CA LYS A 42 -2.25 -0.40 2.82
C LYS A 42 -1.83 -1.35 3.94
N ASN A 43 -0.56 -1.75 3.97
CA ASN A 43 -0.04 -2.64 5.01
C ASN A 43 -0.18 -2.05 6.42
N ARG A 44 0.08 -0.74 6.60
CA ARG A 44 -0.11 -0.06 7.89
C ARG A 44 -1.57 -0.03 8.30
N TYR A 45 -2.46 0.34 7.37
CA TYR A 45 -3.90 0.34 7.57
C TYR A 45 -4.40 -1.04 8.01
N GLU A 46 -4.11 -2.08 7.23
CA GLU A 46 -4.55 -3.45 7.50
C GLU A 46 -3.93 -4.02 8.79
N SER A 47 -2.65 -3.70 9.08
CA SER A 47 -1.99 -4.08 10.34
C SER A 47 -2.71 -3.51 11.55
N ILE A 48 -3.05 -2.22 11.52
CA ILE A 48 -3.71 -1.55 12.64
C ILE A 48 -5.13 -2.06 12.81
N GLN A 49 -5.87 -2.22 11.70
CA GLN A 49 -7.20 -2.83 11.73
C GLN A 49 -7.14 -4.22 12.38
N TYR A 50 -6.15 -5.04 12.01
CA TYR A 50 -5.95 -6.36 12.58
C TYR A 50 -5.62 -6.33 14.07
N ILE A 51 -4.69 -5.48 14.50
CA ILE A 51 -4.29 -5.34 15.92
C ILE A 51 -5.49 -5.01 16.79
N TYR A 52 -6.28 -4.01 16.39
CA TYR A 52 -7.42 -3.55 17.21
C TYR A 52 -8.59 -4.54 17.17
N LYS A 53 -8.88 -5.13 16.00
CA LYS A 53 -9.97 -6.12 15.86
C LYS A 53 -9.67 -7.43 16.57
N HIS A 54 -8.41 -7.88 16.55
CA HIS A 54 -7.97 -9.16 17.09
C HIS A 54 -7.04 -9.01 18.28
N LYS A 55 -7.19 -7.93 19.08
CA LYS A 55 -6.28 -7.58 20.18
C LYS A 55 -5.95 -8.76 21.10
N HIS A 56 -6.97 -9.50 21.55
CA HIS A 56 -6.77 -10.64 22.45
C HIS A 56 -5.94 -11.76 21.82
N THR A 57 -6.09 -12.00 20.52
CA THR A 57 -5.29 -12.97 19.77
C THR A 57 -3.86 -12.46 19.56
N VAL A 58 -3.71 -11.19 19.17
CA VAL A 58 -2.41 -10.56 18.93
C VAL A 58 -1.53 -10.55 20.18
N PHE A 59 -2.14 -10.36 21.34
CA PHE A 59 -1.43 -10.27 22.62
C PHE A 59 -1.44 -11.59 23.44
N SER A 60 -1.95 -12.69 22.89
CA SER A 60 -1.91 -14.02 23.53
C SER A 60 -0.56 -14.73 23.32
N GLN A 61 0.07 -15.30 24.37
CA GLN A 61 1.28 -16.14 24.20
C GLN A 61 0.89 -17.56 23.85
N ASN A 62 1.36 -18.06 22.71
CA ASN A 62 1.69 -19.48 22.60
C ASN A 62 3.22 -19.57 22.74
N GLU A 63 3.79 -20.22 23.76
CA GLU A 63 5.27 -20.24 23.93
C GLU A 63 6.00 -20.98 22.81
N SER A 64 5.28 -21.67 21.91
CA SER A 64 5.83 -22.18 20.66
C SER A 64 6.20 -21.09 19.65
N PHE A 65 5.84 -19.81 19.89
CA PHE A 65 6.03 -18.72 18.94
C PHE A 65 6.64 -17.46 19.56
N GLN A 66 7.57 -16.89 18.79
CA GLN A 66 8.38 -15.70 19.08
C GLN A 66 7.52 -14.43 19.28
N LYS A 67 6.87 -14.28 20.45
CA LYS A 67 6.01 -13.13 20.81
C LYS A 67 6.69 -11.77 20.58
N GLU A 68 7.98 -11.66 20.87
CA GLU A 68 8.73 -10.43 20.62
C GLU A 68 8.90 -10.15 19.12
N GLY A 69 9.25 -11.15 18.31
CA GLY A 69 9.35 -10.99 16.85
C GLY A 69 8.02 -10.57 16.23
N PHE A 70 6.92 -11.11 16.73
CA PHE A 70 5.56 -10.82 16.27
C PHE A 70 5.13 -9.37 16.54
N LEU A 71 5.21 -8.94 17.80
CA LEU A 71 4.85 -7.57 18.18
C LEU A 71 5.83 -6.54 17.61
N ASN A 72 7.11 -6.90 17.49
CA ASN A 72 8.12 -6.07 16.81
C ASN A 72 7.79 -5.90 15.33
N SER A 73 7.34 -6.95 14.63
CA SER A 73 6.99 -6.86 13.21
C SER A 73 5.85 -5.86 12.96
N PHE A 74 4.80 -5.90 13.78
CA PHE A 74 3.73 -4.91 13.73
C PHE A 74 4.23 -3.50 14.04
N PHE A 75 4.98 -3.35 15.13
CA PHE A 75 5.46 -2.05 15.57
C PHE A 75 6.40 -1.42 14.53
N GLN A 76 7.28 -2.22 13.93
CA GLN A 76 8.19 -1.79 12.88
C GLN A 76 7.44 -1.46 11.58
N SER A 77 6.41 -2.20 11.22
CA SER A 77 5.60 -1.90 10.03
C SER A 77 4.90 -0.53 10.15
N VAL A 78 4.44 -0.20 11.36
CA VAL A 78 3.76 1.07 11.66
C VAL A 78 4.78 2.21 11.87
N LYS A 79 5.71 2.05 12.81
CA LYS A 79 6.62 3.12 13.28
C LYS A 79 7.96 3.17 12.54
N GLY A 80 8.31 2.13 11.79
CA GLY A 80 9.62 2.02 11.12
C GLY A 80 10.77 1.59 12.05
N VAL A 81 10.49 1.34 13.33
CA VAL A 81 11.48 0.94 14.35
C VAL A 81 10.94 -0.23 15.18
N PRO A 82 11.80 -1.10 15.73
CA PRO A 82 11.34 -2.20 16.59
C PRO A 82 10.77 -1.68 17.92
N TYR A 83 9.89 -2.46 18.53
CA TYR A 83 9.33 -2.19 19.86
C TYR A 83 10.36 -2.50 20.97
N SER A 84 11.12 -3.59 20.83
CA SER A 84 12.18 -4.01 21.75
C SER A 84 13.56 -3.55 21.25
N SER A 85 14.38 -2.97 22.13
CA SER A 85 15.81 -2.72 21.88
C SER A 85 16.59 -4.05 21.82
N PRO A 86 17.70 -4.19 21.07
CA PRO A 86 18.37 -5.47 20.75
C PRO A 86 18.87 -6.35 21.93
N ARG A 87 18.63 -5.98 23.19
CA ARG A 87 19.19 -6.65 24.38
C ARG A 87 18.37 -7.78 24.99
N ALA A 88 17.30 -8.26 24.35
CA ALA A 88 16.53 -9.40 24.82
C ALA A 88 16.71 -10.65 23.93
N GLN A 89 17.95 -10.96 23.53
CA GLN A 89 18.25 -12.23 22.87
C GLN A 89 18.73 -13.25 23.88
N SER A 90 17.80 -13.83 24.63
CA SER A 90 18.00 -15.13 25.27
C SER A 90 16.76 -15.96 25.02
N ALA A 91 16.80 -16.75 23.94
CA ALA A 91 15.78 -17.74 23.66
C ALA A 91 15.86 -18.86 24.70
N PRO A 92 14.78 -19.21 25.41
CA PRO A 92 14.75 -20.45 26.18
C PRO A 92 14.67 -21.63 25.21
N THR A 93 15.57 -22.59 25.39
CA THR A 93 15.56 -23.88 24.69
C THR A 93 14.29 -24.65 25.07
N ILE A 94 13.35 -24.80 24.14
CA ILE A 94 12.11 -25.55 24.36
C ILE A 94 12.42 -27.05 24.24
N SER A 95 12.23 -27.82 25.32
CA SER A 95 12.17 -29.28 25.26
C SER A 95 10.80 -29.70 24.71
N SER A 96 10.78 -30.54 23.67
CA SER A 96 9.52 -30.97 23.06
C SER A 96 8.75 -31.91 24.00
N GLY A 97 7.48 -31.61 24.28
CA GLY A 97 6.56 -32.52 24.96
C GLY A 97 5.65 -31.91 26.03
N VAL A 98 5.86 -30.66 26.44
CA VAL A 98 5.00 -30.00 27.43
C VAL A 98 3.88 -29.25 26.71
N MET A 99 2.61 -29.57 27.02
CA MET A 99 1.47 -28.73 26.66
C MET A 99 1.63 -27.41 27.40
N VAL A 100 2.12 -26.41 26.68
CA VAL A 100 2.39 -25.10 27.26
C VAL A 100 1.09 -24.33 27.44
N LYS A 101 0.91 -23.78 28.64
CA LYS A 101 -0.21 -22.90 28.97
C LYS A 101 -0.10 -21.59 28.21
N VAL A 102 -1.12 -21.26 27.40
CA VAL A 102 -1.23 -19.95 26.75
C VAL A 102 -1.28 -18.86 27.83
N LYS A 103 -0.29 -17.98 27.87
CA LYS A 103 -0.20 -16.89 28.86
C LYS A 103 -0.38 -15.53 28.17
N SER A 104 -1.54 -14.91 28.31
CA SER A 104 -1.79 -13.61 27.69
C SER A 104 -0.91 -12.52 28.30
N MET A 105 -0.50 -11.54 27.48
CA MET A 105 0.01 -10.25 27.97
C MET A 105 -1.04 -9.64 28.93
N SER A 106 -0.60 -8.98 30.00
CA SER A 106 -1.58 -8.29 30.87
C SER A 106 -2.24 -7.13 30.12
N GLU A 107 -3.43 -6.71 30.57
CA GLU A 107 -4.11 -5.56 29.96
C GLU A 107 -3.24 -4.30 30.04
N GLU A 108 -2.54 -4.07 31.16
CA GLU A 108 -1.60 -2.95 31.32
C GLU A 108 -0.43 -2.98 30.31
N GLU A 109 0.12 -4.16 30.02
CA GLU A 109 1.21 -4.29 29.05
C GLU A 109 0.71 -4.09 27.61
N MET A 110 -0.51 -4.55 27.31
CA MET A 110 -1.18 -4.31 26.03
C MET A 110 -1.45 -2.82 25.83
N GLU A 111 -1.99 -2.15 26.85
CA GLU A 111 -2.23 -0.70 26.80
C GLU A 111 -0.94 0.08 26.58
N LYS A 112 0.14 -0.24 27.30
CA LYS A 112 1.47 0.36 27.07
C LYS A 112 1.98 0.16 25.64
N TYR A 113 1.72 -1.00 25.02
CA TYR A 113 2.08 -1.23 23.63
C TYR A 113 1.29 -0.31 22.69
N LEU A 114 -0.03 -0.22 22.87
CA LEU A 114 -0.91 0.61 22.06
C LEU A 114 -0.63 2.11 22.23
N GLU A 115 -0.36 2.56 23.46
CA GLU A 115 0.08 3.93 23.77
C GLU A 115 1.39 4.27 23.07
N ARG A 116 2.38 3.37 23.10
CA ARG A 116 3.66 3.57 22.40
C ARG A 116 3.50 3.56 20.88
N LEU A 117 2.58 2.75 20.37
CA LEU A 117 2.22 2.76 18.96
C LEU A 117 1.71 4.15 18.58
N ASN A 118 0.89 4.77 19.45
CA ASN A 118 0.30 6.10 19.28
C ASN A 118 -0.25 6.28 17.86
N TYR A 119 -1.05 5.30 17.43
CA TYR A 119 -1.57 5.22 16.08
C TYR A 119 -2.84 4.35 16.11
N THR A 120 -3.96 4.95 15.73
CA THR A 120 -5.28 4.33 15.82
C THR A 120 -5.78 3.85 14.46
N PRO A 121 -6.84 3.02 14.42
CA PRO A 121 -7.49 2.64 13.16
C PRO A 121 -7.95 3.84 12.32
N VAL A 122 -8.40 4.91 12.96
CA VAL A 122 -8.83 6.15 12.31
C VAL A 122 -7.64 6.87 11.69
N ASP A 123 -6.51 6.97 12.40
CA ASP A 123 -5.28 7.57 11.86
C ASP A 123 -4.78 6.79 10.65
N ALA A 124 -4.76 5.46 10.73
CA ALA A 124 -4.29 4.60 9.66
C ALA A 124 -5.19 4.69 8.41
N GLU A 125 -6.50 4.80 8.60
CA GLU A 125 -7.46 5.00 7.51
C GLU A 125 -7.29 6.38 6.85
N ARG A 126 -7.15 7.44 7.66
CA ARG A 126 -6.92 8.80 7.17
C ARG A 126 -5.65 8.86 6.33
N ASP A 127 -4.52 8.41 6.87
CA ASP A 127 -3.23 8.46 6.18
C ASP A 127 -3.26 7.65 4.87
N TYR A 128 -3.97 6.51 4.85
CA TYR A 128 -4.10 5.69 3.64
C TYR A 128 -4.93 6.41 2.56
N LYS A 129 -6.07 6.99 2.94
CA LYS A 129 -6.93 7.76 2.02
C LYS A 129 -6.24 9.02 1.52
N GLU A 130 -5.53 9.75 2.38
CA GLU A 130 -4.77 10.95 2.01
C GLU A 130 -3.67 10.62 0.98
N PHE A 131 -2.99 9.48 1.15
CA PHE A 131 -1.99 9.04 0.17
C PHE A 131 -2.63 8.66 -1.17
N ILE A 132 -3.78 7.98 -1.17
CA ILE A 132 -4.55 7.70 -2.40
C ILE A 132 -4.96 9.00 -3.10
N LEU A 133 -5.42 10.00 -2.35
CA LEU A 133 -5.76 11.31 -2.89
C LEU A 133 -4.53 12.00 -3.53
N THR A 134 -3.35 11.87 -2.92
CA THR A 134 -2.09 12.39 -3.48
C THR A 134 -1.76 11.74 -4.82
N ILE A 135 -1.93 10.42 -4.92
CA ILE A 135 -1.75 9.67 -6.18
C ILE A 135 -2.74 10.16 -7.25
N ARG A 136 -4.00 10.38 -6.87
CA ARG A 136 -5.06 10.89 -7.77
C ARG A 136 -4.85 12.33 -8.23
N LEU A 137 -4.36 13.22 -7.36
CA LEU A 137 -4.04 14.60 -7.73
C LEU A 137 -2.96 14.68 -8.81
N ASN A 138 -2.10 13.66 -8.91
CA ASN A 138 -1.07 13.52 -9.92
C ASN A 138 -1.44 12.48 -11.01
N LYS A 139 -2.75 12.23 -11.21
CA LYS A 139 -3.28 11.15 -12.06
C LYS A 139 -2.63 11.09 -13.45
N GLU A 140 -2.62 12.20 -14.19
CA GLU A 140 -2.13 12.22 -15.59
C GLU A 140 -0.66 11.78 -15.69
N ARG A 141 0.17 12.27 -14.76
CA ARG A 141 1.59 11.89 -14.71
C ARG A 141 1.77 10.42 -14.35
N HIS A 142 1.04 9.94 -13.35
CA HIS A 142 1.10 8.54 -12.93
C HIS A 142 0.61 7.59 -14.03
N LEU A 143 -0.50 7.92 -14.71
CA LEU A 143 -1.04 7.14 -15.81
C LEU A 143 -0.05 7.03 -16.96
N ALA A 144 0.52 8.15 -17.41
CA ALA A 144 1.49 8.14 -18.52
C ALA A 144 2.68 7.21 -18.24
N CYS A 145 3.19 7.19 -17.00
CA CYS A 145 4.29 6.31 -16.62
C CYS A 145 3.86 4.85 -16.45
N ILE A 146 2.65 4.59 -15.93
CA ILE A 146 2.11 3.23 -15.84
C ILE A 146 1.92 2.65 -17.24
N ASP A 147 1.27 3.39 -18.14
CA ASP A 147 0.99 2.96 -19.50
C ASP A 147 2.28 2.62 -20.26
N ALA A 148 3.30 3.47 -20.14
CA ALA A 148 4.62 3.22 -20.73
C ALA A 148 5.28 1.93 -20.21
N GLU A 149 5.11 1.57 -18.94
CA GLU A 149 5.62 0.30 -18.40
C GLU A 149 4.76 -0.90 -18.79
N LEU A 150 3.43 -0.75 -18.82
CA LEU A 150 2.51 -1.81 -19.27
C LEU A 150 2.76 -2.17 -20.74
N GLU A 151 3.04 -1.18 -21.60
CA GLU A 151 3.40 -1.40 -23.01
C GLU A 151 4.69 -2.23 -23.17
N LYS A 152 5.66 -2.07 -22.26
CA LYS A 152 6.88 -2.90 -22.24
C LYS A 152 6.58 -4.36 -21.86
N GLY A 153 5.46 -4.61 -21.17
CA GLY A 153 5.03 -5.94 -20.73
C GLY A 153 6.15 -6.68 -19.99
N LYS A 154 6.48 -7.90 -20.44
CA LYS A 154 7.54 -8.74 -19.83
C LYS A 154 8.95 -8.12 -19.88
N GLN A 155 9.18 -7.11 -20.71
CA GLN A 155 10.46 -6.40 -20.78
C GLN A 155 10.60 -5.32 -19.70
N SER A 156 9.50 -4.93 -19.05
CA SER A 156 9.53 -3.99 -17.93
C SER A 156 10.35 -4.56 -16.76
N GLU A 157 11.16 -3.73 -16.11
CA GLU A 157 11.84 -4.12 -14.87
C GLU A 157 10.85 -4.44 -13.74
N PHE A 158 9.65 -3.87 -13.79
CA PHE A 158 8.59 -4.08 -12.81
C PHE A 158 7.87 -5.42 -13.00
N ALA A 159 7.96 -6.04 -14.18
CA ALA A 159 7.47 -7.41 -14.40
C ALA A 159 8.34 -8.46 -13.68
N GLN A 160 9.61 -8.13 -13.40
CA GLN A 160 10.58 -9.05 -12.78
C GLN A 160 10.59 -8.99 -11.25
N LYS A 161 10.01 -7.93 -10.67
CA LYS A 161 9.93 -7.71 -9.22
C LYS A 161 8.55 -8.11 -8.73
N SER A 162 8.48 -8.72 -7.54
CA SER A 162 7.20 -9.10 -6.91
C SER A 162 6.93 -8.31 -5.65
N VAL A 163 5.64 -8.10 -5.36
CA VAL A 163 5.15 -7.46 -4.14
C VAL A 163 4.20 -8.39 -3.42
N HIS A 164 4.12 -8.25 -2.09
CA HIS A 164 3.02 -8.83 -1.32
C HIS A 164 1.88 -7.83 -1.37
N TYR A 165 0.79 -8.23 -2.02
CA TYR A 165 -0.34 -7.36 -2.31
C TYR A 165 -1.16 -7.06 -1.05
N ASP A 166 -1.48 -8.10 -0.31
CA ASP A 166 -2.24 -8.01 0.94
C ASP A 166 -1.34 -8.12 2.16
N PHE A 167 -1.82 -7.52 3.25
CA PHE A 167 -1.27 -7.75 4.56
C PHE A 167 -1.24 -9.24 4.88
N LYS A 168 -0.03 -9.76 5.02
CA LYS A 168 0.19 -11.09 5.56
C LYS A 168 0.14 -10.99 7.08
N ALA A 169 -0.96 -11.42 7.68
CA ALA A 169 -0.98 -11.59 9.13
C ALA A 169 0.20 -12.48 9.51
N PRO A 170 1.04 -12.11 10.50
CA PRO A 170 2.26 -12.86 10.75
C PRO A 170 2.01 -14.27 11.35
N LEU A 171 0.74 -14.66 11.54
CA LEU A 171 0.25 -16.01 11.89
C LEU A 171 -0.47 -16.74 10.75
N SER A 172 -0.58 -16.13 9.56
CA SER A 172 -1.33 -16.68 8.42
C SER A 172 -0.46 -17.51 7.46
N SER A 173 -1.15 -18.52 6.90
CA SER A 173 -0.70 -19.66 6.10
C SER A 173 0.11 -19.33 4.82
N LEU A 174 0.69 -20.39 4.24
CA LEU A 174 1.57 -20.55 3.08
C LEU A 174 1.13 -19.86 1.76
N PHE A 175 -0.03 -19.21 1.69
CA PHE A 175 -0.48 -18.55 0.46
C PHE A 175 0.23 -17.21 0.27
N LEU A 176 1.05 -17.15 -0.76
CA LEU A 176 1.74 -15.95 -1.19
C LEU A 176 0.75 -15.12 -2.02
N SER A 177 0.08 -14.14 -1.42
CA SER A 177 -0.67 -13.08 -2.14
C SER A 177 0.30 -12.16 -2.89
N ARG A 178 1.08 -12.75 -3.79
CA ARG A 178 2.13 -12.08 -4.56
C ARG A 178 1.66 -11.85 -5.98
N ILE A 179 1.92 -10.65 -6.47
CA ILE A 179 1.80 -10.27 -7.88
C ILE A 179 3.09 -9.57 -8.31
N SER A 180 3.31 -9.41 -9.61
CA SER A 180 4.42 -8.58 -10.08
C SER A 180 4.17 -7.10 -9.75
N GLN A 181 5.23 -6.28 -9.71
CA GLN A 181 5.04 -4.83 -9.57
C GLN A 181 4.28 -4.28 -10.77
N LEU A 182 4.46 -4.85 -11.96
CA LEU A 182 3.71 -4.45 -13.15
C LEU A 182 2.21 -4.73 -13.01
N ASP A 183 1.83 -5.92 -12.51
CA ASP A 183 0.42 -6.25 -12.23
C ASP A 183 -0.17 -5.32 -11.17
N PHE A 184 0.64 -4.97 -10.15
CA PHE A 184 0.22 -4.01 -9.15
C PHE A 184 -0.07 -2.63 -9.76
N LEU A 185 0.75 -2.18 -10.71
CA LEU A 185 0.53 -0.93 -11.43
C LEU A 185 -0.78 -0.96 -12.24
N ASP A 186 -1.08 -2.08 -12.91
CA ASP A 186 -2.35 -2.25 -13.62
C ASP A 186 -3.56 -2.18 -12.66
N VAL A 187 -3.46 -2.84 -11.50
CA VAL A 187 -4.50 -2.74 -10.46
C VAL A 187 -4.67 -1.31 -9.95
N VAL A 188 -3.58 -0.56 -9.73
CA VAL A 188 -3.67 0.85 -9.32
C VAL A 188 -4.31 1.69 -10.42
N LYS A 189 -3.91 1.48 -11.68
CA LYS A 189 -4.51 2.15 -12.83
C LYS A 189 -6.03 1.96 -12.84
N GLY A 190 -6.48 0.71 -12.91
CA GLY A 190 -7.91 0.40 -13.05
C GLY A 190 -8.75 0.84 -11.86
N PHE A 191 -8.31 0.59 -10.62
CA PHE A 191 -9.15 0.85 -9.44
C PHE A 191 -8.99 2.26 -8.86
N ILE A 192 -7.77 2.81 -8.87
CA ILE A 192 -7.48 4.06 -8.15
C ILE A 192 -7.46 5.27 -9.09
N LEU A 193 -6.82 5.14 -10.27
CA LEU A 193 -6.64 6.27 -11.18
C LEU A 193 -7.80 6.41 -12.16
N GLU A 194 -8.30 5.30 -12.71
CA GLU A 194 -9.42 5.28 -13.65
C GLU A 194 -10.76 5.04 -12.93
N GLY A 195 -10.75 4.22 -11.89
CA GLY A 195 -11.91 3.97 -11.03
C GLY A 195 -12.07 4.94 -9.86
N ASP A 196 -13.21 4.82 -9.18
CA ASP A 196 -13.61 5.67 -8.06
C ASP A 196 -13.25 5.08 -6.68
N ASN A 197 -12.53 3.96 -6.62
CA ASN A 197 -12.26 3.27 -5.36
C ASN A 197 -11.42 4.11 -4.41
N VAL A 198 -11.87 4.25 -3.17
CA VAL A 198 -11.14 5.01 -2.13
C VAL A 198 -10.07 4.20 -1.42
N LEU A 199 -9.97 2.90 -1.74
CA LEU A 199 -8.99 1.93 -1.22
C LEU A 199 -8.60 0.98 -2.35
N LEU A 200 -7.42 0.37 -2.26
CA LEU A 200 -7.09 -0.75 -3.15
C LEU A 200 -8.06 -1.92 -2.90
N PRO A 201 -8.39 -2.69 -3.95
CA PRO A 201 -9.15 -3.92 -3.75
C PRO A 201 -8.39 -4.92 -2.85
N ASP A 202 -9.10 -5.96 -2.42
CA ASP A 202 -8.44 -7.15 -1.86
C ASP A 202 -7.75 -7.97 -2.96
N PHE A 203 -6.87 -8.90 -2.58
CA PHE A 203 -6.14 -9.72 -3.54
C PHE A 203 -7.06 -10.53 -4.47
N SER A 204 -8.21 -11.01 -3.98
CA SER A 204 -9.16 -11.77 -4.80
C SER A 204 -9.75 -10.91 -5.92
N SER A 205 -10.16 -9.69 -5.59
CA SER A 205 -10.75 -8.75 -6.54
C SER A 205 -9.69 -8.22 -7.51
N GLY A 206 -8.48 -7.91 -7.02
CA GLY A 206 -7.35 -7.50 -7.86
C GLY A 206 -6.93 -8.57 -8.85
N THR A 207 -6.83 -9.84 -8.42
CA THR A 207 -6.49 -10.95 -9.32
C THR A 207 -7.60 -11.30 -10.30
N THR A 208 -8.87 -11.11 -9.92
CA THR A 208 -10.00 -11.27 -10.84
C THR A 208 -9.97 -10.20 -11.93
N TYR A 209 -9.66 -8.95 -11.57
CA TYR A 209 -9.46 -7.88 -12.54
C TYR A 209 -8.35 -8.22 -13.53
N LEU A 210 -7.16 -8.62 -13.05
CA LEU A 210 -6.02 -8.96 -13.89
C LEU A 210 -6.31 -10.08 -14.89
N LYS A 211 -7.08 -11.11 -14.47
CA LYS A 211 -7.49 -12.21 -15.38
C LYS A 211 -8.45 -11.75 -16.47
N ASN A 212 -9.25 -10.72 -16.20
CA ASN A 212 -10.24 -10.21 -17.13
C ASN A 212 -9.68 -9.08 -18.02
N SER A 213 -8.57 -8.43 -17.63
CA SER A 213 -7.87 -7.44 -18.45
C SER A 213 -6.94 -8.06 -19.50
N GLU A 214 -6.59 -9.34 -19.35
CA GLU A 214 -5.80 -10.12 -20.33
C GLU A 214 -6.63 -10.70 -21.50
N LEU A 215 -7.96 -10.49 -21.53
CA LEU A 215 -8.90 -10.95 -22.57
C LEU A 215 -9.28 -9.83 -23.55
#